data_AF-K6VQ90-F1
#
_entry.id   AF-K6VQ90-F1
#
_cell.length_a   1.000
_cell.length_b   1.000
_cell.length_c   1.000
_cell.angle_alpha   90.00
_cell.angle_beta   90.00
_cell.angle_gamma   90.00
#
_symmetry.space_group_name_H-M   'P 1'
#
loop_
_entity.id
_entity.type
_entity.pdbx_description
1 polymer ?
#
loop_
_entity_poly.entity_id
_entity_poly.type
_entity_poly.pdbx_seq_one_letter_code
_entity_poly.pdbx_strand_id
1 'polypeptide(L)'
;MEDTWRDIVAPRAVLAELHNAVQQYGADPRRLAALLHVPHEVWTDAYVFTEPLRDLRTAIGEASMLHAELLREIGPGHALDGVELRVIARATPQDDVIVQTADGRVALVHMTWSGHPEKPPWPTTEPVTSPENLAGLIELRY
;
A
#
# COMPACT_ATOMS: atom_id res chain seq x y z
N MET A 1 8.95 28.72 -18.59
CA MET A 1 8.21 27.58 -19.17
C MET A 1 9.26 26.64 -19.69
N GLU A 2 9.76 25.77 -18.82
CA GLU A 2 10.77 24.78 -19.15
C GLU A 2 10.43 23.50 -18.39
N ASP A 3 10.60 22.42 -19.14
CA ASP A 3 10.05 21.08 -18.98
C ASP A 3 11.00 20.23 -18.14
N THR A 4 10.71 20.08 -16.84
CA THR A 4 11.53 19.34 -15.87
C THR A 4 10.99 17.92 -15.65
N TRP A 5 11.20 17.04 -16.64
CA TRP A 5 10.96 15.59 -16.49
C TRP A 5 12.10 14.69 -16.99
N ARG A 6 13.30 15.24 -17.19
CA ARG A 6 14.51 14.43 -17.43
C ARG A 6 15.32 14.39 -16.15
N ASP A 7 15.19 13.31 -15.40
CA ASP A 7 16.29 12.59 -14.74
C ASP A 7 15.77 11.44 -13.87
N ILE A 8 15.17 10.44 -14.53
CA ILE A 8 15.18 9.06 -14.03
C ILE A 8 15.75 8.22 -15.17
N VAL A 9 17.06 8.00 -15.14
CA VAL A 9 17.71 7.06 -16.07
C VAL A 9 17.30 5.67 -15.62
N ALA A 10 16.30 5.08 -16.29
CA ALA A 10 15.99 3.67 -16.11
C ALA A 10 17.24 2.84 -16.43
N PRO A 11 17.61 1.84 -15.60
CA PRO A 11 18.75 0.97 -15.86
C PRO A 11 18.67 0.39 -17.27
N ARG A 12 19.82 0.27 -17.97
CA ARG A 12 19.88 -0.13 -19.40
C ARG A 12 19.15 -1.45 -19.73
N ALA A 13 18.93 -2.31 -18.72
CA ALA A 13 18.13 -3.54 -18.82
C ALA A 13 16.62 -3.25 -19.03
N VAL A 14 16.08 -2.23 -18.35
CA VAL A 14 14.67 -1.83 -18.42
C VAL A 14 14.31 -1.31 -19.81
N LEU A 15 15.23 -0.58 -20.46
CA LEU A 15 15.03 -0.08 -21.83
C LEU A 15 14.98 -1.20 -22.87
N ALA A 16 15.71 -2.29 -22.65
CA ALA A 16 15.70 -3.44 -23.56
C ALA A 16 14.40 -4.26 -23.43
N GLU A 17 13.90 -4.44 -22.21
CA GLU A 17 12.62 -5.13 -21.96
C GLU A 17 11.42 -4.32 -22.46
N LEU A 18 11.43 -2.99 -22.28
CA LEU A 18 10.46 -2.06 -22.87
C LEU A 18 10.42 -2.14 -24.39
N HIS A 19 11.59 -2.17 -25.04
CA HIS A 19 11.68 -2.26 -26.49
C HIS A 19 11.10 -3.58 -27.01
N ASN A 20 11.32 -4.69 -26.30
CA ASN A 20 10.79 -6.00 -26.68
C ASN A 20 9.26 -6.10 -26.47
N ALA A 21 8.74 -5.58 -25.36
CA ALA A 21 7.31 -5.59 -25.06
C ALA A 21 6.49 -4.74 -26.04
N VAL A 22 7.02 -3.59 -26.47
CA VAL A 22 6.38 -2.72 -27.48
C VAL A 22 6.29 -3.43 -28.84
N GLN A 23 7.31 -4.19 -29.22
CA GLN A 23 7.34 -4.94 -30.49
C GLN A 23 6.39 -6.15 -30.48
N GLN A 24 6.21 -6.80 -29.32
CA GLN A 24 5.41 -8.01 -29.22
C GLN A 24 3.90 -7.76 -29.01
N TYR A 25 3.51 -6.65 -28.38
CA TYR A 25 2.12 -6.44 -27.91
C TYR A 25 1.46 -5.14 -28.40
N GLY A 26 2.19 -4.26 -29.09
CA GLY A 26 1.68 -2.98 -29.58
C GLY A 26 1.64 -1.87 -28.53
N ALA A 27 1.65 -0.62 -28.99
CA ALA A 27 1.80 0.60 -28.17
C ALA A 27 0.49 1.05 -27.47
N ASP A 28 -0.26 0.13 -26.86
CA ASP A 28 -1.38 0.50 -25.98
C ASP A 28 -0.84 0.88 -24.59
N PRO A 29 -0.90 2.17 -24.18
CA PRO A 29 -0.30 2.65 -22.94
C PRO A 29 -0.89 2.00 -21.69
N ARG A 30 -2.15 1.53 -21.77
CA ARG A 30 -2.86 0.91 -20.64
C ARG A 30 -2.42 -0.53 -20.40
N ARG A 31 -1.95 -1.24 -21.43
CA ARG A 31 -1.42 -2.61 -21.32
C ARG A 31 0.05 -2.63 -20.91
N LEU A 32 0.82 -1.62 -21.30
CA LEU A 32 2.23 -1.52 -20.95
C LEU A 32 2.44 -1.18 -19.46
N ALA A 33 1.56 -0.37 -18.86
CA ALA A 33 1.61 -0.05 -17.43
C ALA A 33 1.41 -1.27 -16.50
N ALA A 34 0.67 -2.29 -16.95
CA ALA A 34 0.44 -3.51 -16.17
C ALA A 34 1.59 -4.53 -16.28
N LEU A 35 2.38 -4.47 -17.36
CA LEU A 35 3.55 -5.35 -17.58
C LEU A 35 4.85 -4.74 -17.06
N LEU A 36 4.89 -3.41 -16.92
CA LEU A 36 5.95 -2.67 -16.25
C LEU A 36 5.58 -2.58 -14.77
N HIS A 37 5.71 -3.68 -14.05
CA HIS A 37 5.89 -3.61 -12.60
C HIS A 37 7.24 -2.94 -12.33
N VAL A 38 7.31 -1.63 -12.59
CA VAL A 38 8.29 -0.76 -11.98
C VAL A 38 7.86 -0.77 -10.52
N PRO A 39 8.63 -1.38 -9.61
CA PRO A 39 8.37 -1.16 -8.21
C PRO A 39 8.46 0.35 -8.01
N HIS A 40 7.32 1.00 -7.83
CA HIS A 40 7.34 2.29 -7.16
C HIS A 40 8.00 1.98 -5.82
N GLU A 41 9.20 2.52 -5.61
CA GLU A 41 9.89 2.43 -4.33
C GLU A 41 8.88 2.88 -3.27
N VAL A 42 8.34 1.92 -2.52
CA VAL A 42 7.27 2.25 -1.60
C VAL A 42 7.94 2.94 -0.44
N TRP A 43 7.61 4.21 -0.22
CA TRP A 43 8.24 5.07 0.79
C TRP A 43 8.28 4.42 2.18
N THR A 44 7.35 3.50 2.47
CA THR A 44 7.29 2.75 3.72
C THR A 44 8.51 1.88 3.97
N ASP A 45 9.24 1.45 2.95
CA ASP A 45 10.41 0.58 3.14
C ASP A 45 11.56 1.35 3.82
N ALA A 46 11.75 2.62 3.45
CA ALA A 46 12.70 3.53 4.09
C ALA A 46 12.13 4.26 5.31
N TYR A 47 10.81 4.26 5.49
CA TYR A 47 10.15 4.94 6.61
C TYR A 47 10.42 4.24 7.94
N VAL A 48 10.63 5.03 8.99
CA VAL A 48 10.79 4.56 10.37
C VAL A 48 9.50 4.88 11.12
N PHE A 49 8.73 3.86 11.46
CA PHE A 49 7.55 4.03 12.31
C PHE A 49 7.97 4.35 13.74
N THR A 50 7.37 5.39 14.30
CA THR A 50 7.53 5.80 15.70
C THR A 50 6.16 5.81 16.38
N GLU A 51 6.16 5.86 17.72
CA GLU A 51 4.93 5.97 18.52
C GLU A 51 3.97 7.04 17.95
N PRO A 52 2.66 6.73 17.85
CA PRO A 52 1.98 5.54 18.37
C PRO A 52 2.09 4.30 17.46
N LEU A 53 2.69 4.42 16.28
CA LEU A 53 2.85 3.32 15.32
C LEU A 53 4.06 2.45 15.68
N ARG A 54 3.79 1.19 16.04
CA ARG A 54 4.82 0.16 16.15
C ARG A 54 5.04 -0.52 14.81
N ASP A 55 6.29 -0.56 14.38
CA ASP A 55 6.72 -1.31 13.19
C ASP A 55 6.50 -2.81 13.38
N LEU A 56 5.78 -3.43 12.43
CA LEU A 56 5.49 -4.86 12.43
C LEU A 56 6.21 -5.63 11.32
N ARG A 57 7.03 -4.97 10.49
CA ARG A 57 7.72 -5.61 9.36
C ARG A 57 8.64 -6.76 9.79
N THR A 58 9.15 -6.72 11.02
CA THR A 58 9.96 -7.80 11.63
C THR A 58 9.18 -8.66 12.62
N ALA A 59 8.00 -8.21 13.06
CA ALA A 59 7.12 -8.91 14.00
C ALA A 59 6.10 -9.80 13.27
N ILE A 60 6.60 -10.74 12.47
CA ILE A 60 5.80 -11.51 11.48
C ILE A 60 4.57 -12.19 12.08
N GLY A 61 4.68 -12.75 13.30
CA GLY A 61 3.55 -13.43 13.95
C GLY A 61 2.40 -12.47 14.26
N GLU A 62 2.71 -11.29 14.78
CA GLU A 62 1.70 -10.28 15.08
C GLU A 62 1.08 -9.69 13.81
N ALA A 63 1.91 -9.34 12.82
CA ALA A 63 1.44 -8.87 11.52
C ALA A 63 0.48 -9.88 10.86
N SER A 64 0.81 -11.17 10.93
CA SER A 64 -0.02 -12.24 10.36
C SER A 64 -1.36 -12.41 11.09
N MET A 65 -1.37 -12.26 12.42
CA MET A 65 -2.61 -12.32 13.21
C MET A 65 -3.55 -11.17 12.86
N LEU A 66 -3.02 -9.93 12.81
CA LEU A 66 -3.79 -8.74 12.43
C LEU A 66 -4.30 -8.84 10.99
N HIS A 67 -3.46 -9.31 10.07
CA HIS A 67 -3.87 -9.55 8.69
C HIS A 67 -5.03 -10.55 8.61
N ALA A 68 -4.97 -11.66 9.34
CA ALA A 68 -6.02 -12.68 9.34
C ALA A 68 -7.33 -12.20 9.98
N GLU A 69 -7.28 -11.30 10.97
CA GLU A 69 -8.47 -10.61 11.47
C GLU A 69 -9.03 -9.64 10.42
N LEU A 70 -8.19 -8.77 9.86
CA LEU A 70 -8.61 -7.79 8.87
C LEU A 70 -9.27 -8.45 7.64
N LEU A 71 -8.74 -9.58 7.16
CA LEU A 71 -9.36 -10.33 6.06
C LEU A 71 -10.72 -10.93 6.41
N ARG A 72 -11.02 -11.18 7.69
CA ARG A 72 -12.36 -11.60 8.13
C ARG A 72 -13.33 -10.43 8.14
N GLU A 73 -12.86 -9.23 8.48
CA GLU A 73 -13.66 -8.00 8.55
C GLU A 73 -13.98 -7.42 7.16
N ILE A 74 -13.06 -7.54 6.20
CA ILE A 74 -13.26 -7.00 4.85
C ILE A 74 -14.39 -7.78 4.15
N GLY A 75 -15.54 -7.10 3.99
CA GLY A 75 -16.69 -7.64 3.26
C GLY A 75 -16.76 -7.21 1.79
N PRO A 76 -17.65 -7.84 1.00
CA PRO A 76 -17.83 -7.53 -0.41
C PRO A 76 -18.12 -6.04 -0.67
N GLY A 77 -17.42 -5.47 -1.65
CA GLY A 77 -17.57 -4.05 -2.04
C GLY A 77 -16.81 -3.06 -1.14
N HIS A 78 -16.04 -3.54 -0.17
CA HIS A 78 -15.09 -2.72 0.58
C HIS A 78 -13.90 -2.29 -0.31
N ALA A 79 -13.23 -1.18 0.02
CA ALA A 79 -12.13 -0.64 -0.78
C ALA A 79 -10.90 -1.58 -0.89
N LEU A 80 -10.76 -2.50 0.06
CA LEU A 80 -9.72 -3.53 0.12
C LEU A 80 -10.24 -4.93 -0.23
N ASP A 81 -11.49 -5.06 -0.68
CA ASP A 81 -12.07 -6.35 -1.08
C ASP A 81 -11.30 -6.95 -2.27
N GLY A 82 -10.84 -8.19 -2.11
CA GLY A 82 -10.02 -8.90 -3.10
C GLY A 82 -8.61 -8.32 -3.33
N VAL A 83 -8.16 -7.37 -2.52
CA VAL A 83 -6.83 -6.74 -2.65
C VAL A 83 -5.79 -7.52 -1.83
N GLU A 84 -4.73 -7.98 -2.48
CA GLU A 84 -3.59 -8.56 -1.78
C GLU A 84 -2.82 -7.48 -1.01
N LEU A 85 -2.63 -7.69 0.29
CA LEU A 85 -2.01 -6.73 1.19
C LEU A 85 -1.25 -7.40 2.34
N ARG A 86 -0.44 -6.61 3.06
CA ARG A 86 0.21 -6.99 4.31
C ARG A 86 0.08 -5.88 5.34
N VAL A 87 0.02 -6.25 6.62
CA VAL A 87 0.11 -5.31 7.74
C VAL A 87 1.58 -5.00 8.03
N ILE A 88 1.95 -3.72 8.06
CA ILE A 88 3.34 -3.27 8.26
C ILE A 88 3.56 -2.45 9.54
N ALA A 89 2.50 -1.89 10.12
CA ALA A 89 2.57 -1.22 11.43
C ALA A 89 1.21 -1.30 12.13
N ARG A 90 1.20 -1.10 13.45
CA ARG A 90 -0.03 -0.95 14.25
C ARG A 90 0.06 0.21 15.23
N ALA A 91 -1.04 0.87 15.52
CA ALA A 91 -1.20 1.73 16.68
C ALA A 91 -2.17 1.09 17.67
N THR A 92 -1.66 0.71 18.84
CA THR A 92 -2.44 0.00 19.87
C THR A 92 -3.57 0.84 20.49
N PRO A 93 -3.44 2.16 20.70
CA PRO A 93 -4.49 2.93 21.39
C PRO A 93 -5.84 3.00 20.67
N GLN A 94 -5.90 2.81 19.34
CA GLN A 94 -7.14 2.87 18.57
C GLN A 94 -7.29 1.72 17.56
N ASP A 95 -6.61 0.60 17.75
CA ASP A 95 -6.74 -0.56 16.86
C ASP A 95 -6.51 -0.24 15.36
N ASP A 96 -5.68 0.75 15.08
CA ASP A 96 -5.32 1.13 13.72
C ASP A 96 -4.14 0.28 13.24
N VAL A 97 -4.13 -0.04 11.95
CA VAL A 97 -3.02 -0.69 11.25
C VAL A 97 -2.66 0.05 9.98
N ILE A 98 -1.37 0.05 9.64
CA ILE A 98 -0.91 0.45 8.31
C ILE A 98 -0.77 -0.79 7.46
N VAL A 99 -1.45 -0.80 6.31
CA VAL A 99 -1.37 -1.87 5.32
C VAL A 99 -0.67 -1.39 4.06
N GLN A 100 0.10 -2.27 3.43
CA GLN A 100 0.64 -2.07 2.10
C GLN A 100 0.09 -3.16 1.17
N THR A 101 -0.46 -2.74 0.05
CA THR A 101 -0.96 -3.61 -1.01
C THR A 101 0.17 -4.07 -1.94
N ALA A 102 -0.03 -5.16 -2.67
CA ALA A 102 0.98 -5.68 -3.61
C ALA A 102 1.34 -4.71 -4.75
N ASP A 103 0.44 -3.77 -5.08
CA ASP A 103 0.68 -2.71 -6.09
C ASP A 103 1.37 -1.45 -5.51
N GLY A 104 1.73 -1.47 -4.22
CA GLY A 104 2.47 -0.40 -3.55
C GLY A 104 1.61 0.68 -2.91
N ARG A 105 0.27 0.63 -3.04
CA ARG A 105 -0.61 1.54 -2.28
C ARG A 105 -0.56 1.24 -0.79
N VAL A 106 -0.66 2.29 0.02
CA VAL A 106 -0.65 2.23 1.48
C VAL A 106 -1.96 2.79 2.02
N ALA A 107 -2.48 2.21 3.10
CA ALA A 107 -3.65 2.71 3.80
C ALA A 107 -3.53 2.56 5.32
N LEU A 108 -4.16 3.47 6.04
CA LEU A 108 -4.45 3.35 7.46
C LEU A 108 -5.84 2.74 7.58
N VAL A 109 -5.96 1.64 8.33
CA VAL A 109 -7.20 0.91 8.55
C VAL A 109 -7.49 0.87 10.03
N HIS A 110 -8.69 1.31 10.42
CA HIS A 110 -9.20 1.13 11.77
C HIS A 110 -10.00 -0.18 11.82
N MET A 111 -9.46 -1.18 12.53
CA MET A 111 -10.05 -2.52 12.59
C MET A 111 -11.30 -2.54 13.50
N THR A 112 -12.26 -3.42 13.22
CA THR A 112 -13.50 -3.53 14.02
C THR A 112 -13.50 -4.68 15.03
N TRP A 113 -12.61 -5.66 14.86
CA TRP A 113 -12.50 -6.91 15.61
C TRP A 113 -13.79 -7.74 15.64
N SER A 114 -14.65 -7.60 14.64
CA SER A 114 -15.94 -8.29 14.62
C SER A 114 -15.83 -9.77 14.25
N GLY A 115 -14.71 -10.17 13.64
CA GLY A 115 -14.45 -11.52 13.19
C GLY A 115 -15.40 -12.04 12.11
N HIS A 116 -16.17 -11.15 11.47
CA HIS A 116 -17.03 -11.46 10.34
C HIS A 116 -17.01 -10.32 9.33
N PRO A 117 -17.40 -10.57 8.06
CA PRO A 117 -17.45 -9.51 7.06
C PRO A 117 -18.33 -8.34 7.49
N GLU A 118 -17.78 -7.13 7.42
CA GLU A 118 -18.46 -5.87 7.70
C GLU A 118 -19.18 -5.34 6.46
N LYS A 119 -20.09 -4.38 6.69
CA LYS A 119 -20.68 -3.60 5.61
C LYS A 119 -19.81 -2.37 5.31
N PRO A 120 -19.53 -2.06 4.03
CA PRO A 120 -18.84 -0.82 3.68
C PRO A 120 -19.51 0.42 4.33
N PRO A 121 -18.73 1.39 4.84
CA PRO A 121 -17.29 1.54 4.62
C PRO A 121 -16.40 0.84 5.66
N TRP A 122 -16.93 -0.04 6.51
CA TRP A 122 -16.15 -0.72 7.54
C TRP A 122 -15.39 -1.94 7.00
N PRO A 123 -14.19 -2.23 7.54
CA PRO A 123 -13.39 -1.40 8.45
C PRO A 123 -12.94 -0.09 7.79
N THR A 124 -13.00 1.05 8.50
CA THR A 124 -12.71 2.34 7.85
C THR A 124 -11.28 2.39 7.37
N THR A 125 -11.11 2.84 6.12
CA THR A 125 -9.84 2.82 5.40
C THR A 125 -9.55 4.22 4.86
N GLU A 126 -8.38 4.76 5.20
CA GLU A 126 -7.87 6.04 4.73
C GLU A 126 -6.60 5.84 3.89
N PRO A 127 -6.58 6.28 2.62
CA PRO A 127 -5.37 6.19 1.80
C PRO A 127 -4.22 7.00 2.41
N VAL A 128 -3.02 6.41 2.42
CA VAL A 128 -1.79 7.07 2.85
C VAL A 128 -0.89 7.24 1.65
N THR A 129 -0.71 8.48 1.22
CA THR A 129 -0.05 8.83 -0.05
C THR A 129 1.42 9.20 0.10
N SER A 130 1.86 9.56 1.31
CA SER A 130 3.20 10.03 1.61
C SER A 130 3.49 9.95 3.13
N PRO A 131 4.78 10.02 3.54
CA PRO A 131 5.16 10.16 4.94
C PRO A 131 4.49 11.35 5.65
N GLU A 132 4.40 12.50 4.99
CA GLU A 132 3.81 13.72 5.53
C GLU A 132 2.30 13.57 5.72
N ASN A 133 1.64 12.91 4.77
CA ASN A 133 0.23 12.57 4.91
C ASN A 133 -0.02 11.61 6.07
N LEU A 134 0.84 10.61 6.28
CA LEU A 134 0.75 9.73 7.46
C LEU A 134 0.92 10.53 8.75
N ALA A 135 1.93 11.39 8.84
CA ALA A 135 2.17 12.21 10.02
C ALA A 135 0.94 13.07 10.36
N GLY A 136 0.33 13.72 9.37
CA GLY A 136 -0.89 14.50 9.56
C GLY A 136 -2.09 13.65 10.02
N LEU A 137 -2.26 12.43 9.50
CA LEU A 137 -3.31 11.51 9.96
C LEU A 137 -3.10 11.09 11.43
N ILE A 138 -1.85 10.85 11.82
CA ILE A 138 -1.52 10.49 13.20
C ILE A 138 -1.77 11.66 14.14
N GLU A 139 -1.32 12.88 13.81
CA GLU A 139 -1.56 14.09 14.62
C GLU A 139 -3.05 14.41 14.81
N LEU A 140 -3.90 14.08 13.84
CA LEU A 140 -5.35 14.32 13.95
C LEU A 140 -6.06 13.25 14.79
N ARG A 141 -5.51 12.03 14.86
CA ARG A 141 -6.15 10.87 15.52
C ARG A 141 -5.67 10.67 16.96
N TYR A 142 -4.42 11.03 17.28
CA TYR A 142 -3.74 10.71 18.55
C TYR A 142 -3.21 11.97 19.24
#